data_AF-A0A9P4IE49-F1
#
_entry.id   AF-A0A9P4IE49-F1
#
_cell.length_a   1.000
_cell.length_b   1.000
_cell.length_c   1.000
_cell.angle_alpha   90.00
_cell.angle_beta   90.00
_cell.angle_gamma   90.00
#
_symmetry.space_group_name_H-M   'P 1'
#
loop_
_entity.id
_entity.type
_entity.pdbx_description
1 polymer ?
#
loop_
_entity_poly.entity_id
_entity_poly.type
_entity_poly.pdbx_seq_one_letter_code
_entity_poly.pdbx_strand_id
1 'polypeptide(L)' 'MQWLAIFEAWAVNNLLRMPQFHRAVHKLHGTFYRLRHGKPMEEMGGTNLDNQGETFLQHFKHELKAQLRGETKKKP' A
#
# COMPACT_ATOMS: atom_id res chain seq x y z
N MET A 1 1.58 -22.68 18.76
CA MET A 1 1.95 -22.84 17.34
C MET A 1 3.15 -21.94 17.02
N GLN A 2 4.37 -22.37 17.35
CA GLN A 2 5.58 -21.51 17.25
C GLN A 2 5.92 -21.10 15.81
N TRP A 3 5.54 -21.93 14.83
CA TRP A 3 5.78 -21.66 13.41
C TRP A 3 5.02 -20.44 12.87
N LEU A 4 3.82 -20.15 13.41
CA LEU A 4 3.04 -18.96 13.03
C LEU A 4 3.72 -17.67 13.48
N ALA A 5 4.28 -17.64 14.70
CA ALA A 5 5.00 -16.47 15.22
C ALA A 5 6.27 -16.18 14.40
N ILE A 6 6.95 -17.22 13.91
CA ILE A 6 8.12 -17.08 13.03
C ILE A 6 7.69 -16.51 11.67
N PHE A 7 6.61 -17.04 11.10
CA PHE A 7 6.07 -16.53 9.84
C PHE A 7 5.61 -15.07 9.96
N GLU A 8 4.92 -14.73 11.05
CA GLU A 8 4.49 -13.38 11.37
C GLU A 8 5.68 -12.42 11.49
N ALA A 9 6.71 -12.78 12.26
CA ALA A 9 7.91 -11.97 12.40
C ALA A 9 8.64 -11.77 11.05
N TRP A 10 8.72 -12.81 10.23
CA TRP A 10 9.29 -12.71 8.89
C TRP A 10 8.48 -11.76 7.99
N ALA A 11 7.16 -11.90 7.98
CA ALA A 11 6.26 -11.09 7.16
C ALA A 11 6.30 -9.61 7.61
N VAL A 12 6.25 -9.35 8.91
CA VAL A 12 6.37 -8.00 9.48
C VAL A 12 7.70 -7.37 9.15
N ASN A 13 8.81 -8.10 9.30
CA ASN A 13 10.14 -7.58 8.99
C ASN A 13 10.28 -7.25 7.49
N ASN A 14 9.76 -8.10 6.62
CA ASN A 14 9.81 -7.87 5.17
C ASN A 14 8.93 -6.66 4.78
N LEU A 15 7.78 -6.51 5.43
CA LEU A 15 6.87 -5.37 5.25
C LEU A 15 7.51 -4.05 5.72
N LEU A 16 8.18 -4.05 6.88
CA LEU A 16 8.88 -2.87 7.41
C LEU A 16 10.10 -2.47 6.58
N ARG A 17 10.72 -3.41 5.86
CA ARG A 17 11.85 -3.11 4.96
C ARG A 17 11.40 -2.41 3.67
N MET A 18 10.12 -2.49 3.31
CA MET A 18 9.60 -1.85 2.10
C MET A 18 9.39 -0.34 2.33
N PRO A 19 10.04 0.55 1.55
CA PRO A 19 9.87 2.00 1.70
C PRO A 19 8.46 2.48 1.38
N GLN A 20 7.68 1.69 0.62
CA GLN A 20 6.26 1.98 0.36
C GLN A 20 5.38 1.81 1.59
N PHE A 21 5.73 0.89 2.50
CA PHE A 21 4.99 0.68 3.74
C PHE A 21 5.03 1.93 4.63
N HIS A 22 6.23 2.50 4.81
CA HIS A 22 6.41 3.75 5.55
C HIS A 22 5.62 4.91 4.94
N ARG A 23 5.60 5.03 3.60
CA ARG A 23 4.80 6.03 2.89
C ARG A 23 3.29 5.84 3.10
N ALA A 24 2.83 4.60 3.14
CA ALA A 24 1.43 4.27 3.37
C ALA A 24 1.00 4.58 4.81
N VAL A 25 1.82 4.21 5.81
CA VAL A 25 1.56 4.53 7.22
C VAL A 25 1.49 6.04 7.43
N HIS A 26 2.38 6.80 6.77
CA HIS A 26 2.36 8.26 6.86
C HIS A 26 1.05 8.88 6.32
N LYS A 27 0.52 8.34 5.21
CA LYS A 27 -0.79 8.74 4.66
C LYS A 27 -1.93 8.39 5.61
N LEU A 28 -1.93 7.17 6.16
CA LEU A 28 -2.96 6.72 7.09
C LEU A 28 -2.94 7.51 8.40
N HIS A 29 -1.77 7.90 8.88
CA HIS A 29 -1.65 8.78 10.04
C HIS A 29 -2.35 10.12 9.77
N GLY A 30 -2.14 10.71 8.59
CA GLY A 30 -2.87 11.90 8.16
C GLY A 30 -4.39 11.69 8.09
N THR A 31 -4.84 10.56 7.57
CA THR A 31 -6.28 10.22 7.49
C THR A 31 -6.90 10.01 8.87
N PHE A 32 -6.24 9.28 9.76
CA PHE A 32 -6.74 9.00 11.10
C PHE A 32 -6.73 10.24 11.99
N TYR A 33 -5.68 11.06 11.88
CA TYR A 33 -5.63 12.34 12.58
C TYR A 33 -6.75 13.28 12.13
N ARG A 34 -7.04 13.34 10.82
CA ARG A 34 -8.19 14.07 10.24
C ARG A 34 -9.54 13.54 10.75
N LEU A 35 -9.68 12.21 10.88
CA LEU A 35 -10.91 11.58 11.36
C LEU A 35 -11.13 11.80 12.86
N ARG A 36 -10.05 11.79 13.65
CA ARG A 36 -10.13 11.89 15.11
C ARG A 36 -10.23 13.32 15.64
N HIS A 37 -9.55 14.29 15.02
CA HIS A 37 -9.48 15.66 15.54
C HIS A 37 -10.33 16.68 14.80
N GLY A 38 -10.96 16.31 13.67
CA GLY A 38 -11.67 17.27 12.83
C GLY A 38 -10.70 18.20 12.09
N LYS A 39 -11.10 18.68 10.91
CA LYS A 39 -10.24 19.28 9.88
C LYS A 39 -9.35 20.44 10.40
N PRO A 40 -8.01 20.35 10.35
CA PRO A 40 -7.16 21.53 10.31
C PRO A 40 -7.19 22.16 8.90
N MET A 41 -7.21 23.49 8.86
CA MET A 41 -7.55 24.35 7.72
C MET A 41 -6.41 24.61 6.72
N GLU A 42 -5.25 23.94 6.82
CA GLU A 42 -4.03 24.39 6.13
C GLU A 42 -3.54 23.55 4.95
N GLU A 43 -4.12 22.39 4.61
CA GLU A 43 -3.57 21.55 3.54
C GLU A 43 -4.57 21.24 2.41
N MET A 44 -4.87 22.29 1.64
CA MET A 44 -5.22 22.22 0.22
C MET A 44 -3.97 21.93 -0.66
N GLY A 45 -3.08 21.02 -0.24
CA GLY A 45 -1.74 20.90 -0.84
C GLY A 45 -1.16 19.49 -0.75
N GLY A 46 -1.76 18.53 -1.46
CA GLY A 46 -1.24 17.17 -1.51
C GLY A 46 -2.04 16.29 -2.45
N THR A 47 -1.75 16.40 -3.75
CA THR A 47 -2.22 15.55 -4.86
C THR A 47 -3.48 14.71 -4.56
N ASN A 48 -4.65 15.28 -4.88
CA ASN A 48 -5.88 14.52 -5.07
C ASN A 48 -5.63 13.42 -6.12
N LEU A 49 -5.33 12.21 -5.64
CA LEU A 49 -5.18 10.99 -6.44
C LEU A 49 -6.54 10.42 -6.88
N ASP A 50 -7.63 11.16 -6.66
CA ASP A 50 -8.99 10.71 -6.96
C ASP A 50 -9.37 10.86 -8.44
N ASN A 51 -8.56 11.52 -9.27
CA ASN A 51 -8.93 11.89 -10.64
C ASN A 51 -7.84 11.62 -11.70
N GLN A 52 -7.11 10.52 -11.62
CA GLN A 52 -6.31 10.04 -12.76
C GLN A 52 -6.53 8.53 -12.97
N GLY A 53 -6.77 8.15 -14.22
CA GLY A 53 -7.21 6.84 -14.69
C GLY A 53 -6.40 5.64 -14.18
N GLU A 54 -6.95 4.44 -14.42
CA GLU A 54 -6.46 3.11 -13.97
C GLU A 54 -5.32 3.17 -12.95
N THR A 55 -5.70 3.28 -11.67
CA THR A 55 -4.78 3.56 -10.56
C THR A 55 -3.64 2.53 -10.49
N PHE A 56 -2.43 2.96 -10.08
CA PHE A 56 -1.28 2.08 -9.78
C PHE A 56 -1.67 0.82 -8.97
N LEU A 57 -2.64 0.94 -8.06
CA LEU A 57 -3.16 -0.19 -7.28
C LEU A 57 -3.87 -1.25 -8.13
N GLN A 58 -4.57 -0.87 -9.20
CA GLN A 58 -5.18 -1.81 -10.14
C GLN A 58 -4.09 -2.55 -10.94
N HIS A 59 -3.09 -1.84 -11.46
CA HIS A 59 -1.95 -2.47 -12.14
C HIS A 59 -1.15 -3.38 -11.20
N PHE A 60 -0.87 -2.93 -9.98
CA PHE A 60 -0.18 -3.73 -8.97
C PHE A 60 -0.96 -4.99 -8.57
N LYS A 61 -2.28 -4.88 -8.38
CA LYS A 61 -3.16 -6.05 -8.17
C LYS A 61 -3.16 -6.99 -9.37
N HIS A 62 -3.17 -6.45 -10.58
CA HIS A 62 -3.15 -7.24 -11.81
C HIS A 62 -1.83 -7.99 -11.95
N GLU A 63 -0.70 -7.33 -11.72
CA GLU A 63 0.63 -7.94 -11.75
C GLU A 63 0.81 -9.01 -10.66
N LEU A 64 0.38 -8.73 -9.43
CA LEU A 64 0.41 -9.73 -8.35
C LEU A 64 -0.43 -10.96 -8.72
N LYS A 65 -1.64 -10.74 -9.26
CA LYS A 65 -2.50 -11.84 -9.70
C LYS A 65 -1.89 -12.62 -10.86
N ALA A 66 -1.27 -11.94 -11.82
CA ALA A 66 -0.59 -12.58 -12.95
C ALA A 66 0.61 -13.43 -12.49
N GLN A 67 1.40 -12.93 -11.53
CA GLN A 67 2.53 -13.66 -10.95
C GLN A 67 2.06 -14.86 -10.11
N LEU A 68 1.01 -14.72 -9.31
CA LEU A 68 0.39 -15.82 -8.55
C LEU A 68 -0.24 -16.90 -9.46
N ARG A 69 -0.76 -16.49 -10.62
CA ARG A 69 -1.36 -17.40 -11.60
C ARG A 69 -0.32 -18.05 -12.54
N GLY A 70 0.96 -17.68 -12.41
CA GLY A 70 2.05 -18.20 -13.23
C GLY A 70 2.03 -17.75 -14.69
N GLU A 71 1.25 -16.72 -15.03
CA GLU A 71 1.12 -16.23 -16.40
C GLU A 71 2.28 -15.28 -16.73
N THR A 72 3.42 -15.85 -17.14
CA THR A 72 4.44 -15.08 -17.85
C THR A 72 3.92 -14.79 -19.26
N LYS A 73 3.36 -13.61 -19.52
CA LYS A 73 3.04 -13.20 -20.89
C LYS A 73 4.31 -13.24 -21.74
N LYS A 74 4.41 -14.19 -22.69
CA LYS A 74 5.36 -14.11 -23.80
C LYS A 74 4.98 -12.91 -24.66
N LYS A 75 5.88 -11.94 -24.78
CA LYS A 75 5.80 -10.89 -25.81
C LYS A 75 6.20 -11.50 -27.16
N PRO A 76 5.46 -11.27 -28.26
CA PRO A 76 6.04 -11.30 -29.60
C PRO A 76 7.02 -10.13 -29.79
#